data_AF-A0A955Y8J6-F1
#
_entry.id   AF-A0A955Y8J6-F1
#
_cell.length_a   1.000
_cell.length_b   1.000
_cell.length_c   1.000
_cell.angle_alpha   90.00
_cell.angle_beta   90.00
_cell.angle_gamma   90.00
#
_symmetry.space_group_name_H-M   'P 1'
#
loop_
_entity.id
_entity.type
_entity.pdbx_description
1 polymer ?
#
loop_
_entity_poly.entity_id
_entity_poly.type
_entity_poly.pdbx_seq_one_letter_code
_entity_poly.pdbx_strand_id
1 'polypeptide(L)'
;TIAGTDYAMRIAPTYVWVSRSYYGGGHDQLKLAKNHVKALDWPGAARIWTELHATSPDPKIKGRAAFDLALAAEVQGDLQTAASWATEAATLLGNGKARSYRMAIEGRIADQARVEHQMRTTPVDEAPLAIPPR
;
A
#
# COMPACT_ATOMS: atom_id res chain seq x y z
N THR A 1 -29.65 -3.56 -23.82
CA THR A 1 -29.22 -2.58 -22.79
C THR A 1 -28.29 -3.27 -21.81
N ILE A 2 -26.99 -3.32 -22.11
CA ILE A 2 -25.98 -3.95 -21.23
C ILE A 2 -24.79 -3.00 -20.96
N ALA A 3 -24.64 -1.92 -21.73
CA ALA A 3 -23.48 -1.02 -21.64
C ALA A 3 -23.44 -0.13 -20.37
N GLY A 4 -24.57 0.13 -19.70
CA GLY A 4 -24.61 0.98 -18.50
C GLY A 4 -24.27 0.26 -17.19
N THR A 5 -24.59 -1.03 -17.09
CA THR A 5 -24.35 -1.85 -15.89
C THR A 5 -22.87 -2.19 -15.69
N ASP A 6 -22.11 -2.40 -16.78
CA ASP A 6 -20.66 -2.64 -16.71
C ASP A 6 -19.87 -1.39 -16.31
N TYR A 7 -20.39 -0.20 -16.63
CA TYR A 7 -19.76 1.08 -16.25
C TYR A 7 -19.92 1.38 -14.77
N ALA A 8 -21.11 1.13 -14.19
CA ALA A 8 -21.38 1.35 -12.78
C ALA A 8 -20.51 0.48 -11.85
N MET A 9 -20.14 -0.73 -12.26
CA MET A 9 -19.26 -1.60 -11.48
C MET A 9 -17.78 -1.22 -11.52
N ARG A 10 -17.34 -0.41 -12.49
CA ARG A 10 -15.95 0.06 -12.59
C ARG A 10 -15.64 1.27 -11.70
N ILE A 11 -16.67 2.03 -11.33
CA ILE A 11 -16.54 3.30 -10.60
C ILE A 11 -16.86 3.12 -9.11
N ALA A 12 -17.55 2.06 -8.72
CA ALA A 12 -17.75 1.77 -7.31
C ALA A 12 -16.39 1.42 -6.66
N PRO A 13 -15.89 2.21 -5.68
CA PRO A 13 -14.69 1.84 -4.93
C PRO A 13 -15.00 0.55 -4.18
N THR A 14 -14.61 -0.60 -4.75
CA THR A 14 -14.73 -1.88 -4.06
C THR A 14 -13.75 -1.83 -2.90
N TYR A 15 -14.26 -1.76 -1.67
CA TYR A 15 -13.45 -1.86 -0.48
C TYR A 15 -12.85 -3.26 -0.43
N VAL A 16 -11.62 -3.40 -0.92
CA VAL A 16 -10.91 -4.68 -0.88
C VAL A 16 -10.23 -4.78 0.48
N TRP A 17 -10.68 -5.75 1.29
CA TRP A 17 -10.01 -6.07 2.54
C TRP A 17 -8.70 -6.78 2.22
N VAL A 18 -7.59 -6.21 2.67
CA VAL A 18 -6.26 -6.76 2.41
C VAL A 18 -5.54 -7.03 3.72
N SER A 19 -5.31 -8.31 4.01
CA SER A 19 -4.52 -8.72 5.16
C SER A 19 -3.03 -8.62 4.85
N ARG A 20 -2.29 -7.80 5.58
CA ARG A 20 -0.82 -7.71 5.52
C ARG A 20 -0.19 -8.31 6.78
N SER A 21 0.92 -9.03 6.61
CA SER A 21 1.66 -9.61 7.73
C SER A 21 2.96 -8.84 7.98
N TYR A 22 3.22 -8.46 9.23
CA TYR A 22 4.42 -7.71 9.67
C TYR A 22 5.37 -8.58 10.50
N TYR A 23 6.60 -8.11 10.73
CA TYR A 23 7.64 -8.80 11.49
C TYR A 23 7.66 -8.40 12.96
N GLY A 24 6.86 -9.09 13.78
CA GLY A 24 6.82 -8.82 15.23
C GLY A 24 7.85 -9.54 16.11
N GLY A 25 8.92 -10.12 15.55
CA GLY A 25 9.82 -11.00 16.31
C GLY A 25 11.26 -11.08 15.79
N GLY A 26 12.15 -11.60 16.63
CA GLY A 26 13.59 -11.74 16.34
C GLY A 26 14.46 -10.57 16.82
N HIS A 27 13.87 -9.49 17.33
CA HIS A 27 14.55 -8.41 18.04
C HIS A 27 13.58 -7.78 19.04
N ASP A 28 14.06 -7.24 20.17
CA ASP A 28 13.17 -6.72 21.20
C ASP A 28 12.44 -5.45 20.77
N GLN A 29 13.08 -4.59 19.97
CA GLN A 29 12.41 -3.44 19.37
C GLN A 29 11.27 -3.86 18.40
N LEU A 30 11.39 -4.98 17.69
CA LEU A 30 10.30 -5.49 16.85
C LEU A 30 9.11 -5.98 17.68
N LYS A 31 9.38 -6.58 18.85
CA LYS A 31 8.32 -6.98 19.80
C LYS A 31 7.66 -5.76 20.44
N LEU A 32 8.44 -4.72 20.74
CA LEU A 32 7.90 -3.47 21.28
C LEU A 32 7.01 -2.79 20.24
N ALA A 33 7.48 -2.62 19.01
CA ALA A 33 6.70 -2.04 17.91
C ALA A 33 5.41 -2.82 17.64
N LYS A 34 5.43 -4.16 17.76
CA LYS A 34 4.21 -4.99 17.68
C LYS A 34 3.14 -4.59 18.70
N ASN A 35 3.52 -4.16 19.90
CA ASN A 35 2.56 -3.69 20.89
C ASN A 35 1.91 -2.37 20.47
N HIS A 36 2.68 -1.45 19.86
CA HIS A 36 2.15 -0.22 19.28
C HIS A 36 1.18 -0.52 18.12
N VAL A 37 1.52 -1.44 17.22
CA VAL A 37 0.62 -1.88 16.13
C VAL A 37 -0.70 -2.43 16.68
N LYS A 38 -0.66 -3.24 17.76
CA LYS A 38 -1.86 -3.75 18.43
C LYS A 38 -2.72 -2.65 19.06
N ALA A 39 -2.10 -1.56 19.50
CA ALA A 39 -2.76 -0.38 20.03
C ALA A 39 -3.22 0.59 18.92
N LEU A 40 -3.08 0.22 17.64
CA LEU A 40 -3.33 1.08 16.46
C LEU A 40 -2.43 2.34 16.40
N ASP A 41 -1.35 2.35 17.17
CA ASP A 41 -0.35 3.42 17.18
C ASP A 41 0.72 3.15 16.11
N TRP A 42 0.33 3.33 14.85
CA TRP A 42 1.25 3.21 13.71
C TRP A 42 2.41 4.21 13.74
N PRO A 43 2.22 5.49 14.15
CA PRO A 43 3.33 6.43 14.28
C PRO A 43 4.35 6.01 15.34
N GLY A 44 3.90 5.53 16.51
CA GLY A 44 4.80 5.00 17.54
C GLY A 44 5.58 3.78 17.09
N ALA A 45 4.91 2.85 16.39
CA ALA A 45 5.58 1.70 15.79
C ALA A 45 6.63 2.11 14.74
N ALA A 46 6.30 3.06 13.86
CA ALA A 46 7.20 3.56 12.82
C ALA A 46 8.46 4.20 13.42
N ARG A 47 8.33 4.96 14.52
CA ARG A 47 9.50 5.54 15.22
C ARG A 47 10.48 4.45 15.67
N ILE A 48 9.96 3.38 16.27
CA ILE A 48 10.79 2.25 16.74
C ILE A 48 11.47 1.55 15.57
N TRP A 49 10.75 1.32 14.46
CA TRP A 49 11.34 0.70 13.28
C TRP A 49 12.40 1.57 12.60
N THR A 50 12.19 2.89 12.53
CA THR A 50 13.19 3.83 12.01
C THR A 50 14.47 3.80 12.84
N GLU A 51 14.35 3.83 14.17
CA GLU A 51 15.50 3.73 15.07
C GLU A 51 16.21 2.38 14.93
N LEU A 52 15.44 1.29 14.88
CA LEU A 52 15.97 -0.05 14.68
C LEU A 52 16.70 -0.17 13.33
N HIS A 53 16.15 0.41 12.27
CA HIS A 53 16.75 0.43 10.94
C HIS A 53 18.06 1.21 10.94
N ALA A 54 18.16 2.31 11.68
CA ALA A 54 19.38 3.12 11.75
C ALA A 54 20.48 2.46 12.59
N THR A 55 20.12 1.79 13.68
CA THR A 55 21.07 1.30 14.70
C THR A 55 21.50 -0.15 14.50
N SER A 56 20.66 -0.99 13.89
CA SER A 56 20.94 -2.43 13.77
C SER A 56 22.07 -2.70 12.76
N PRO A 57 23.11 -3.46 13.13
CA PRO A 57 24.14 -3.93 12.19
C PRO A 57 23.67 -5.13 11.35
N ASP A 58 22.67 -5.89 11.79
CA ASP A 58 22.18 -7.08 11.08
C ASP A 58 21.27 -6.66 9.90
N PRO A 59 21.66 -6.94 8.63
CA PRO A 59 20.86 -6.60 7.45
C PRO A 59 19.48 -7.27 7.46
N LYS A 60 19.35 -8.44 8.10
CA LYS A 60 18.06 -9.14 8.22
C LYS A 60 17.11 -8.40 9.14
N ILE A 61 17.60 -7.83 10.23
CA ILE A 61 16.80 -7.03 11.16
C ILE A 61 16.45 -5.68 10.52
N LYS A 62 17.41 -5.03 9.84
CA LYS A 62 17.17 -3.81 9.06
C LYS A 62 16.09 -4.05 8.00
N GLY A 63 16.21 -5.12 7.22
CA GLY A 63 15.23 -5.45 6.19
C GLY A 63 13.83 -5.75 6.74
N ARG A 64 13.73 -6.32 7.95
CA ARG A 64 12.44 -6.50 8.64
C ARG A 64 11.84 -5.16 9.08
N ALA A 65 12.66 -4.28 9.64
CA ALA A 65 12.24 -2.94 10.03
C ALA A 65 11.78 -2.13 8.81
N ALA A 66 12.51 -2.18 7.70
CA ALA A 66 12.13 -1.55 6.44
C ALA A 66 10.80 -2.10 5.88
N PHE A 67 10.59 -3.43 5.98
CA PHE A 67 9.32 -4.04 5.57
C PHE A 67 8.14 -3.51 6.39
N ASP A 68 8.32 -3.40 7.71
CA ASP A 68 7.27 -2.92 8.61
C ASP A 68 7.04 -1.40 8.46
N LEU A 69 8.08 -0.61 8.17
CA LEU A 69 7.96 0.80 7.79
C LEU A 69 7.15 0.99 6.51
N ALA A 70 7.38 0.14 5.51
CA ALA A 70 6.59 0.15 4.29
C ALA A 70 5.10 -0.13 4.57
N LEU A 71 4.80 -1.00 5.54
CA LEU A 71 3.43 -1.25 5.98
C LEU A 71 2.82 -0.05 6.71
N ALA A 72 3.56 0.59 7.62
CA ALA A 72 3.08 1.82 8.26
C ALA A 72 2.75 2.91 7.25
N ALA A 73 3.60 3.11 6.24
CA ALA A 73 3.34 4.07 5.15
C ALA A 73 2.11 3.67 4.31
N GLU A 74 1.94 2.38 3.99
CA GLU A 74 0.73 1.88 3.30
C GLU A 74 -0.54 2.19 4.10
N VAL A 75 -0.52 2.02 5.42
CA VAL A 75 -1.65 2.32 6.31
C VAL A 75 -1.95 3.82 6.38
N GLN A 76 -0.92 4.66 6.31
CA GLN A 76 -1.06 6.12 6.27
C GLN A 76 -1.52 6.64 4.90
N GLY A 77 -1.57 5.79 3.88
CA GLY A 77 -1.96 6.15 2.51
C GLY A 77 -0.81 6.71 1.66
N ASP A 78 0.41 6.80 2.20
CA ASP A 78 1.59 7.21 1.44
C ASP A 78 2.20 6.01 0.71
N LEU A 79 1.63 5.72 -0.47
CA LEU A 79 2.09 4.60 -1.30
C LEU A 79 3.48 4.81 -1.88
N GLN A 80 3.92 6.06 -2.09
CA GLN A 80 5.25 6.35 -2.64
C GLN A 80 6.34 6.03 -1.61
N THR A 81 6.14 6.48 -0.37
CA THR A 81 7.02 6.11 0.74
C THR A 81 6.94 4.62 1.03
N ALA A 82 5.76 3.99 0.92
CA ALA A 82 5.65 2.55 1.05
C ALA A 82 6.50 1.79 0.01
N ALA A 83 6.53 2.26 -1.25
CA ALA A 83 7.28 1.63 -2.32
C ALA A 83 8.80 1.72 -2.12
N SER A 84 9.31 2.85 -1.61
CA SER A 84 10.75 3.01 -1.34
C SER A 84 11.21 2.05 -0.25
N TRP A 85 10.50 2.01 0.87
CA TRP A 85 10.78 1.10 1.97
C TRP A 85 10.59 -0.38 1.57
N ALA A 86 9.58 -0.71 0.77
CA ALA A 86 9.37 -2.07 0.28
C ALA A 86 10.50 -2.52 -0.65
N THR A 87 11.06 -1.59 -1.43
CA THR A 87 12.23 -1.86 -2.29
C THR A 87 13.46 -2.13 -1.45
N GLU A 88 13.73 -1.31 -0.43
CA GLU A 88 14.84 -1.53 0.50
C GLU A 88 14.68 -2.84 1.31
N ALA A 89 13.47 -3.16 1.75
CA ALA A 89 13.20 -4.43 2.40
C ALA A 89 13.47 -5.62 1.48
N ALA A 90 13.11 -5.51 0.19
CA ALA A 90 13.35 -6.57 -0.80
C ALA A 90 14.84 -6.76 -1.11
N THR A 91 15.64 -5.68 -1.13
CA THR A 91 17.09 -5.77 -1.32
C THR A 91 17.79 -6.37 -0.12
N LEU A 92 17.42 -5.94 1.10
CA LEU A 92 18.05 -6.42 2.34
C LEU A 92 17.67 -7.86 2.71
N LEU A 93 16.40 -8.24 2.53
CA LEU A 93 15.91 -9.58 2.94
C LEU A 93 16.11 -10.64 1.87
N GLY A 94 16.10 -10.26 0.58
CA GLY A 94 16.23 -11.19 -0.54
C GLY A 94 15.14 -12.28 -0.62
N ASN A 95 14.05 -12.16 0.14
CA ASN A 95 13.03 -13.20 0.25
C ASN A 95 11.81 -12.96 -0.65
N GLY A 96 11.08 -14.04 -0.96
CA GLY A 96 9.89 -13.98 -1.81
C GLY A 96 8.80 -13.06 -1.26
N LYS A 97 8.60 -13.07 0.06
CA LYS A 97 7.58 -12.25 0.73
C LYS A 97 7.79 -10.75 0.49
N ALA A 98 9.01 -10.24 0.65
CA ALA A 98 9.34 -8.83 0.44
C ALA A 98 9.19 -8.43 -1.03
N ARG A 99 9.62 -9.29 -1.96
CA ARG A 99 9.43 -9.06 -3.40
C ARG A 99 7.95 -9.01 -3.79
N SER A 100 7.16 -9.98 -3.35
CA SER A 100 5.71 -10.01 -3.61
C SER A 100 5.01 -8.79 -3.04
N TYR A 101 5.41 -8.34 -1.85
CA TYR A 101 4.86 -7.14 -1.24
C TYR A 101 5.20 -5.87 -2.01
N ARG A 102 6.47 -5.69 -2.42
CA ARG A 102 6.89 -4.60 -3.31
C ARG A 102 6.04 -4.55 -4.58
N MET A 103 5.90 -5.69 -5.27
CA MET A 103 5.10 -5.79 -6.50
C MET A 103 3.63 -5.42 -6.25
N ALA A 104 3.08 -5.79 -5.09
CA ALA A 104 1.71 -5.42 -4.73
C ALA A 104 1.56 -3.90 -4.54
N ILE A 105 2.52 -3.23 -3.89
CA ILE A 105 2.50 -1.76 -3.72
C ILE A 105 2.64 -1.06 -5.07
N GLU A 106 3.59 -1.49 -5.92
CA GLU A 106 3.78 -0.94 -7.27
C GLU A 106 2.51 -1.09 -8.12
N GLY A 107 1.85 -2.24 -8.04
CA GLY A 107 0.56 -2.48 -8.70
C GLY A 107 -0.53 -1.51 -8.23
N ARG A 108 -0.64 -1.28 -6.91
CA ARG A 108 -1.61 -0.32 -6.35
C ARG A 108 -1.36 1.11 -6.85
N ILE A 109 -0.10 1.52 -6.95
CA ILE A 109 0.27 2.84 -7.49
C ILE A 109 -0.16 2.96 -8.96
N ALA A 110 0.13 1.94 -9.76
CA ALA A 110 -0.24 1.91 -11.17
C ALA A 110 -1.77 1.93 -11.37
N ASP A 111 -2.51 1.19 -10.54
CA ASP A 111 -3.97 1.20 -10.55
C ASP A 111 -4.53 2.58 -10.20
N GLN A 112 -3.98 3.24 -9.17
CA GLN A 112 -4.40 4.58 -8.79
C GLN A 112 -4.13 5.61 -9.90
N ALA A 113 -2.96 5.54 -10.54
CA ALA A 113 -2.63 6.41 -11.67
C ALA A 113 -3.57 6.18 -12.88
N ARG A 114 -3.95 4.93 -13.13
CA ARG A 114 -4.91 4.58 -14.20
C ARG A 114 -6.30 5.14 -13.92
N VAL A 115 -6.79 5.03 -12.68
CA VAL A 115 -8.09 5.59 -12.28
C VAL A 115 -8.07 7.11 -12.38
N GLU A 116 -7.01 7.77 -11.91
CA GLU A 116 -6.86 9.23 -12.02
C GLU A 116 -6.86 9.69 -13.48
N HIS A 117 -6.18 8.95 -14.35
CA HIS A 117 -6.20 9.22 -15.79
C HIS A 117 -7.62 9.15 -16.35
N GLN A 118 -8.38 8.09 -16.04
CA GLN A 118 -9.77 7.91 -16.49
C GLN A 118 -10.69 9.04 -16.01
N MET A 119 -10.58 9.45 -14.75
CA MET A 119 -11.37 10.54 -14.18
C MET A 119 -11.05 11.89 -14.85
N ARG A 120 -9.78 12.12 -15.21
CA ARG A 120 -9.35 13.33 -15.91
C ARG A 120 -9.80 13.37 -17.37
N THR A 121 -9.83 12.22 -18.04
CA THR A 121 -10.18 12.13 -19.47
C THR A 121 -11.67 11.98 -19.73
N THR A 122 -12.49 11.71 -18.70
CA THR A 122 -13.96 11.69 -18.85
C THR A 122 -14.45 13.13 -18.84
N PRO A 123 -14.85 13.72 -19.99
CA PRO A 123 -15.41 15.06 -19.98
C PRO A 123 -16.79 14.97 -19.34
N VAL A 124 -17.15 15.96 -18.52
CA VAL A 124 -18.52 16.22 -18.03
C VAL A 124 -19.46 16.64 -19.19
N ASP A 125 -19.06 16.39 -20.44
CA ASP A 125 -19.63 16.93 -21.67
C ASP A 125 -20.40 15.88 -22.51
N GLU A 126 -20.54 14.64 -22.03
CA GLU A 126 -21.47 13.65 -22.61
C GLU A 126 -22.81 13.64 -21.87
N ALA A 127 -23.53 14.76 -21.89
CA ALA A 127 -24.99 14.76 -21.91
C ALA A 127 -25.44 15.88 -22.87
N PRO A 128 -26.21 15.62 -23.95
CA PRO A 128 -27.41 14.77 -23.90
C PRO A 128 -27.55 13.82 -25.11
N LEU A 129 -27.84 12.53 -24.88
CA LEU A 129 -28.44 11.71 -25.94
C LEU A 129 -29.93 12.02 -26.01
N ALA A 130 -30.25 13.02 -26.83
CA ALA A 130 -31.59 13.28 -27.32
C ALA A 130 -32.22 11.96 -27.78
N ILE A 131 -33.33 11.59 -27.16
CA ILE A 131 -34.21 10.53 -27.64
C ILE A 131 -34.79 11.04 -28.97
N PRO A 132 -34.52 10.40 -30.13
CA PRO A 132 -35.15 10.84 -31.37
C PRO A 132 -36.66 10.59 -31.24
N PRO A 133 -37.51 11.56 -31.60
CA PRO A 133 -38.95 11.37 -31.50
C PRO A 133 -39.39 10.25 -32.43
N ARG A 134 -40.33 9.44 -31.96
CA ARG A 134 -41.12 8.53 -32.79
C ARG A 134 -42.39 9.23 -33.25
#